data_AF-A0A7W2JFT7-F1
#
_entry.id   AF-A0A7W2JFT7-F1
#
_cell.length_a   1.000
_cell.length_b   1.000
_cell.length_c   1.000
_cell.angle_alpha   90.00
_cell.angle_beta   90.00
_cell.angle_gamma   90.00
#
_symmetry.space_group_name_H-M   'P 1'
#
loop_
_entity.id
_entity.type
_entity.pdbx_description
1 polymer ?
#
loop_
_entity_poly.entity_id
_entity_poly.type
_entity_poly.pdbx_seq_one_letter_code
_entity_poly.pdbx_strand_id
1 'polypeptide(L)'
;MARLKTLGSRLKESAGSRVKVVSPGSWRSGMTSSQRGYGYKWQQARERYLRDHPLCVYCERNGRTTAARVVDHIVAHRGDMVLFWDQANWQSLCKPCHDSVKQAEEAAGLGG
;
A
#
# COMPACT_ATOMS: atom_id res chain seq x y z
N MET A 1 2.21 24.78 54.22
CA MET A 1 2.60 24.04 53.00
C MET A 1 1.88 24.67 51.81
N ALA A 2 2.53 25.56 51.06
CA ALA A 2 1.90 26.23 49.90
C ALA A 2 2.10 25.36 48.64
N ARG A 3 1.02 25.06 47.92
CA ARG A 3 1.05 24.22 46.71
C ARG A 3 1.31 25.12 45.50
N LEU A 4 2.41 24.88 44.77
CA LEU A 4 2.75 25.64 43.55
C LEU A 4 1.71 25.36 42.45
N LYS A 5 1.23 26.41 41.77
CA LYS A 5 0.38 26.29 40.59
C LYS A 5 1.27 26.19 39.34
N THR A 6 1.09 25.14 38.55
CA THR A 6 1.76 25.00 37.25
C THR A 6 1.22 26.04 36.26
N LEU A 7 2.12 26.70 35.53
CA LEU A 7 1.76 27.57 34.42
C LEU A 7 1.40 26.71 33.20
N GLY A 8 0.26 27.01 32.57
CA GLY A 8 -0.15 26.36 31.33
C GLY A 8 0.79 26.71 30.17
N SER A 9 0.99 25.74 29.28
CA SER A 9 1.83 25.85 28.08
C SER A 9 1.41 27.03 27.21
N ARG A 10 2.36 27.95 26.96
CA ARG A 10 2.17 29.21 26.21
C ARG A 10 2.43 29.07 24.71
N LEU A 11 2.42 27.85 24.18
CA LEU A 11 2.60 27.61 22.75
C LEU A 11 1.23 27.60 22.09
N LYS A 12 0.96 28.60 21.25
CA LYS A 12 -0.16 28.53 20.30
C LYS A 12 0.17 27.39 19.34
N GLU A 13 -0.53 26.26 19.49
CA GLU A 13 -0.56 25.25 18.43
C GLU A 13 -1.01 25.94 17.15
N SER A 14 -0.12 26.06 16.17
CA SER A 14 -0.49 26.54 14.85
C SER A 14 -1.38 25.48 14.21
N ALA A 15 -2.68 25.71 14.32
CA ALA A 15 -3.68 24.95 13.60
C ALA A 15 -3.36 25.03 12.09
N GLY A 16 -2.83 23.93 11.55
CA GLY A 16 -2.70 23.75 10.10
C GLY A 16 -1.31 23.99 9.53
N SER A 17 -0.34 23.13 9.85
CA SER A 17 0.59 22.65 8.82
C SER A 17 1.20 21.33 9.27
N ARG A 18 0.58 20.21 8.90
CA ARG A 18 1.32 18.96 8.79
C ARG A 18 2.33 19.20 7.66
N VAL A 19 3.56 19.54 8.04
CA VAL A 19 4.69 19.61 7.10
C VAL A 19 4.67 18.31 6.30
N LYS A 20 4.46 18.41 4.97
CA LYS A 20 4.52 17.24 4.10
C LYS A 20 5.94 16.71 4.16
N VAL A 21 6.14 15.57 4.80
CA VAL A 21 7.41 14.84 4.74
C VAL A 21 7.57 14.38 3.29
N VAL A 22 8.37 15.12 2.53
CA VAL A 22 8.75 14.73 1.18
C VAL A 22 10.01 13.89 1.32
N SER A 23 9.96 12.62 0.95
CA SER A 23 11.16 11.79 0.80
C SER A 23 11.75 12.06 -0.59
N PRO A 24 12.88 12.80 -0.69
CA PRO A 24 13.49 13.10 -1.97
C PRO A 24 13.91 11.79 -2.65
N GLY A 25 13.65 11.66 -3.96
CA GLY A 25 14.02 10.47 -4.73
C GLY A 25 13.05 9.29 -4.66
N SER A 26 11.95 9.36 -3.89
CA SER A 26 10.89 8.36 -3.98
C SER A 26 10.11 8.54 -5.28
N TRP A 27 9.91 7.46 -6.05
CA TRP A 27 9.03 7.45 -7.23
C TRP A 27 7.58 7.85 -6.91
N ARG A 28 7.20 7.86 -5.62
CA ARG A 28 5.86 8.25 -5.13
C ARG A 28 5.76 9.74 -4.82
N SER A 29 6.88 10.45 -4.75
CA SER A 29 6.96 11.82 -4.24
C SER A 29 6.16 12.79 -5.11
N GLY A 30 5.33 13.63 -4.48
CA GLY A 30 4.54 14.66 -5.17
C GLY A 30 3.32 14.16 -5.95
N MET A 31 3.04 12.85 -5.99
CA MET A 31 1.96 12.26 -6.79
C MET A 31 0.82 11.72 -5.91
N THR A 32 -0.42 11.95 -6.33
CA THR A 32 -1.62 11.28 -5.81
C THR A 32 -1.65 9.80 -6.20
N SER A 33 -2.49 8.97 -5.55
CA SER A 33 -2.66 7.56 -5.93
C SER A 33 -3.06 7.38 -7.39
N SER A 34 -4.00 8.20 -7.88
CA SER A 34 -4.45 8.18 -9.27
C SER A 34 -3.35 8.54 -10.24
N GLN A 35 -2.52 9.54 -9.91
CA GLN A 35 -1.35 9.91 -10.73
C GLN A 35 -0.29 8.79 -10.78
N ARG A 36 -0.26 7.90 -9.78
CA ARG A 36 0.60 6.71 -9.76
C ARG A 36 -0.02 5.49 -10.47
N GLY A 37 -1.16 5.64 -11.14
CA GLY A 37 -1.83 4.57 -11.88
C GLY A 37 -3.04 3.94 -11.18
N TYR A 38 -3.23 4.17 -9.87
CA TYR A 38 -4.29 3.55 -9.07
C TYR A 38 -5.66 4.27 -9.18
N GLY A 39 -6.02 4.74 -10.39
CA GLY A 39 -7.26 5.46 -10.68
C GLY A 39 -8.44 4.56 -11.09
N TYR A 40 -9.44 5.13 -11.77
CA TYR A 40 -10.66 4.41 -12.20
C TYR A 40 -10.37 3.19 -13.08
N LYS A 41 -9.47 3.32 -14.07
CA LYS A 41 -9.08 2.21 -14.94
C LYS A 41 -8.52 1.03 -14.14
N TRP A 42 -7.71 1.32 -13.11
CA TRP A 42 -7.17 0.30 -12.23
C TRP A 42 -8.29 -0.38 -11.42
N GLN A 43 -9.26 0.38 -10.90
CA GLN A 43 -10.38 -0.20 -10.16
C GLN A 43 -11.17 -1.20 -11.01
N GLN A 44 -11.48 -0.86 -12.26
CA GLN A 44 -12.17 -1.77 -13.19
C GLN A 44 -11.34 -3.01 -13.51
N ALA A 45 -10.05 -2.84 -13.80
CA ALA A 45 -9.17 -3.96 -14.11
C ALA A 45 -8.99 -4.89 -12.90
N ARG A 46 -8.82 -4.32 -11.71
CA ARG A 46 -8.76 -5.03 -10.43
C ARG A 46 -10.02 -5.85 -10.18
N GLU A 47 -11.20 -5.27 -10.39
CA GLU A 47 -12.47 -5.99 -10.21
C GLU A 47 -12.62 -7.15 -11.18
N ARG A 48 -12.20 -6.98 -12.43
CA ARG A 48 -12.19 -8.07 -13.41
C ARG A 48 -11.22 -9.16 -13.00
N TYR A 49 -9.98 -8.80 -12.65
CA TYR A 49 -8.96 -9.75 -12.24
C TYR A 49 -9.39 -10.55 -11.00
N LEU A 50 -10.00 -9.92 -9.99
CA LEU A 50 -10.49 -10.64 -8.81
C LEU A 50 -11.68 -11.57 -9.09
N ARG A 51 -12.44 -11.35 -10.17
CA ARG A 51 -13.48 -12.31 -10.61
C ARG A 51 -12.84 -13.55 -11.24
N ASP A 52 -11.81 -13.36 -12.04
CA ASP A 52 -11.12 -14.44 -12.74
C ASP A 52 -10.14 -15.18 -11.80
N HIS A 53 -9.62 -14.50 -10.77
CA HIS A 53 -8.68 -15.02 -9.76
C HIS A 53 -9.24 -14.80 -8.34
N PRO A 54 -10.28 -15.55 -7.93
CA PRO A 54 -11.02 -15.28 -6.69
C PRO A 54 -10.30 -15.74 -5.42
N LEU A 55 -9.22 -16.51 -5.53
CA LEU A 55 -8.51 -17.11 -4.39
C LEU A 55 -7.16 -16.44 -4.14
N CYS A 56 -6.75 -16.44 -2.87
CA CYS A 56 -5.44 -15.96 -2.43
C CYS A 56 -4.35 -16.96 -2.81
N VAL A 57 -3.41 -16.55 -3.66
CA VAL A 57 -2.32 -17.43 -4.13
C VAL A 57 -1.41 -17.91 -2.98
N TYR A 58 -1.23 -17.11 -1.92
CA TYR A 58 -0.42 -17.52 -0.76
C TYR A 58 -1.15 -18.52 0.13
N CYS A 59 -2.47 -18.39 0.25
CA CYS A 59 -3.26 -19.40 0.97
C CYS A 59 -3.26 -20.72 0.20
N GLU A 60 -3.43 -20.67 -1.11
CA GLU A 60 -3.46 -21.85 -1.98
C GLU A 60 -2.15 -22.64 -1.91
N ARG A 61 -0.99 -21.96 -1.99
CA ARG A 61 0.34 -22.57 -1.79
C ARG A 61 0.48 -23.32 -0.46
N ASN A 62 -0.27 -22.89 0.56
CA ASN A 62 -0.29 -23.50 1.89
C ASN A 62 -1.47 -24.47 2.09
N GLY A 63 -2.14 -24.89 1.01
CA GLY A 63 -3.28 -25.82 1.07
C GLY A 63 -4.55 -25.22 1.69
N ARG A 64 -4.68 -23.88 1.71
CA ARG A 64 -5.83 -23.17 2.28
C ARG A 64 -6.62 -22.46 1.18
N THR A 65 -7.95 -22.55 1.27
CA THR A 65 -8.85 -21.80 0.39
C THR A 65 -9.29 -20.52 1.08
N THR A 66 -8.91 -19.36 0.55
CA THR A 66 -9.32 -18.05 1.09
C THR A 66 -9.59 -17.08 -0.04
N ALA A 67 -10.71 -16.36 0.04
CA ALA A 67 -11.07 -15.36 -0.96
C ALA A 67 -10.03 -14.23 -1.04
N ALA A 68 -9.58 -13.90 -2.24
CA ALA A 68 -8.76 -12.73 -2.50
C ALA A 68 -9.59 -11.44 -2.39
N ARG A 69 -8.92 -10.38 -1.93
CA ARG A 69 -9.51 -9.04 -1.76
C ARG A 69 -8.61 -7.94 -2.32
N VAL A 70 -7.36 -8.26 -2.65
CA VAL A 70 -6.37 -7.31 -3.14
C VAL A 70 -5.72 -7.91 -4.39
N VAL A 71 -5.45 -7.05 -5.37
CA VAL A 71 -4.56 -7.36 -6.49
C VAL A 71 -3.28 -6.63 -6.21
N ASP A 72 -2.21 -7.39 -6.17
CA ASP A 72 -0.88 -6.94 -5.81
C ASP A 72 0.08 -7.17 -6.97
N HIS A 73 1.14 -6.37 -7.04
CA HIS A 73 2.20 -6.53 -8.04
C HIS A 73 3.28 -7.46 -7.48
N ILE A 74 3.55 -8.57 -8.16
CA ILE A 74 4.57 -9.55 -7.75
C ILE A 74 5.92 -8.84 -7.63
N VAL A 75 6.33 -8.14 -8.70
CA VAL A 75 7.46 -7.22 -8.75
C VAL A 75 6.94 -5.79 -8.62
N ALA A 76 7.48 -5.06 -7.64
CA ALA A 76 7.11 -3.66 -7.42
C ALA A 76 7.44 -2.79 -8.63
N HIS A 77 6.42 -2.20 -9.25
CA HIS A 77 6.57 -1.47 -10.52
C HIS A 77 7.40 -0.18 -10.42
N ARG A 78 7.55 0.44 -9.23
CA ARG A 78 8.40 1.63 -8.98
C ARG A 78 8.23 2.80 -9.96
N GLY A 79 7.02 2.96 -10.52
CA GLY A 79 6.70 4.00 -11.52
C GLY A 79 6.78 3.54 -12.97
N ASP A 80 7.26 2.32 -13.25
CA ASP A 80 7.16 1.70 -14.56
C ASP A 80 5.69 1.33 -14.85
N MET A 81 5.10 1.99 -15.85
CA MET A 81 3.71 1.77 -16.22
C MET A 81 3.49 0.54 -17.11
N VAL A 82 4.54 0.04 -17.78
CA VAL A 82 4.45 -1.22 -18.52
C VAL A 82 4.33 -2.36 -17.52
N LEU A 83 5.23 -2.40 -16.52
CA LEU A 83 5.20 -3.39 -15.45
C LEU A 83 3.96 -3.26 -14.54
N PHE A 84 3.42 -2.04 -14.39
CA PHE A 84 2.16 -1.82 -13.67
C PHE A 84 0.96 -2.50 -14.33
N TRP A 85 0.88 -2.44 -15.67
CA TRP A 85 -0.25 -2.97 -16.45
C TRP A 85 -0.03 -4.41 -16.95
N ASP A 86 1.13 -4.99 -16.70
CA ASP A 86 1.39 -6.39 -16.97
C ASP A 86 0.59 -7.28 -16.00
N GLN A 87 -0.45 -7.94 -16.52
CA GLN A 87 -1.27 -8.87 -15.74
C GLN A 87 -0.50 -10.11 -15.30
N ALA A 88 0.58 -10.49 -16.00
CA ALA A 88 1.44 -11.58 -15.54
C ALA A 88 2.21 -11.20 -14.26
N ASN A 89 2.37 -9.90 -14.01
CA ASN A 89 2.93 -9.36 -12.78
C ASN A 89 1.86 -9.16 -11.67
N TRP A 90 0.59 -9.52 -11.90
CA TRP A 90 -0.46 -9.38 -10.88
C TRP A 90 -0.66 -10.68 -10.10
N GLN A 91 -0.97 -10.56 -8.81
CA GLN A 91 -1.36 -11.69 -7.98
C GLN A 91 -2.55 -11.35 -7.08
N SER A 92 -3.45 -12.32 -6.89
CA SER A 92 -4.63 -12.19 -6.03
C SER A 92 -4.29 -12.61 -4.61
N LEU A 93 -4.45 -11.69 -3.64
CA LEU A 93 -4.12 -11.93 -2.23
C LEU A 93 -5.31 -11.63 -1.32
N CYS A 94 -5.43 -12.39 -0.23
CA CYS A 94 -6.27 -12.00 0.89
C CYS A 94 -5.57 -10.88 1.69
N LYS A 95 -6.37 -10.06 2.38
CA LYS A 95 -5.84 -8.92 3.13
C LYS A 95 -4.78 -9.31 4.18
N PRO A 96 -4.94 -10.39 4.96
CA PRO A 96 -3.90 -10.83 5.89
C PRO A 96 -2.57 -11.18 5.21
N CYS A 97 -2.57 -11.92 4.10
CA CYS A 97 -1.34 -12.29 3.40
C CYS A 97 -0.67 -11.08 2.74
N HIS A 98 -1.45 -10.16 2.17
CA HIS A 98 -0.94 -8.91 1.59
C HIS A 98 -0.26 -8.05 2.65
N ASP A 99 -0.93 -7.81 3.79
CA ASP A 99 -0.45 -6.88 4.81
C ASP A 99 0.69 -7.46 5.69
N SER A 100 0.97 -8.77 5.61
CA SER A 100 2.02 -9.44 6.41
C SER A 100 3.10 -10.09 5.54
N VAL A 101 2.80 -11.23 4.91
CA VAL A 101 3.78 -12.05 4.17
C VAL A 101 4.37 -11.25 3.01
N LYS A 102 3.54 -10.65 2.16
CA LYS A 102 4.01 -9.86 1.01
C LYS A 102 4.81 -8.63 1.46
N GLN A 103 4.32 -7.90 2.47
CA GLN A 103 5.07 -6.77 3.02
C GLN A 103 6.44 -7.17 3.59
N ALA A 104 6.54 -8.34 4.24
CA ALA A 104 7.81 -8.87 4.74
C ALA A 104 8.77 -9.25 3.60
N GLU A 105 8.27 -9.88 2.54
CA GLU A 105 9.06 -10.21 1.34
C GLU A 105 9.59 -8.95 0.64
N GLU A 106 8.76 -7.91 0.51
CA GLU A 106 9.18 -6.63 -0.06
C GLU A 106 10.24 -5.94 0.79
N ALA A 107 10.09 -5.94 2.11
CA ALA A 107 11.06 -5.37 3.04
C ALA A 107 12.40 -6.11 3.00
N ALA A 108 12.38 -7.42 2.79
CA ALA A 108 13.58 -8.25 2.62
C ALA A 108 14.21 -8.11 1.22
N GLY A 109 13.60 -7.36 0.29
CA GLY A 109 14.06 -7.23 -1.09
C GLY A 109 13.79 -8.47 -1.95
N LEU A 110 12.97 -9.41 -1.48
CA LEU A 110 12.60 -10.64 -2.17
C LEU A 110 11.37 -10.47 -3.09
N GLY A 111 10.72 -9.30 -3.06
CA GLY A 111 9.60 -8.93 -3.92
C GLY A 111 10.00 -8.17 -5.19
N GLY A 112 11.18 -8.46 -5.73
CA GLY A 112 11.79 -7.79 -6.88
C GLY A 112 12.13 -8.74 -8.02
#